data_AF-A0A9P0L810-F1
#
_entry.id   AF-A0A9P0L810-F1
#
_cell.length_a   1.000
_cell.length_b   1.000
_cell.length_c   1.000
_cell.angle_alpha   90.00
_cell.angle_beta   90.00
_cell.angle_gamma   90.00
#
_symmetry.space_group_name_H-M   'P 1'
#
loop_
_entity.id
_entity.type
_entity.pdbx_description
1 polymer ?
#
loop_
_entity_poly.entity_id
_entity_poly.type
_entity_poly.pdbx_seq_one_letter_code
_entity_poly.pdbx_strand_id
1 'polypeptide(L)'
;MLNDSVFVFWLEFFHHAVPHVDLLFNQLQKRKTEPAEVKTVIANFEKCIVDVRNKIDDIINEAKSICTEPQGNKRRRRNNSSHDHRVVAVEVCDNIVNSANDRCQFKDHLVVASLFSQNTLENTV
;
A
#
# COMPACT_ATOMS: atom_id res chain seq x y z
N MET A 1 24.14 -9.36 -6.96
CA MET A 1 22.74 -9.50 -6.51
C MET A 1 22.26 -8.27 -5.75
N LEU A 2 23.03 -7.72 -4.79
CA LEU A 2 22.66 -6.48 -4.08
C LEU A 2 22.75 -5.18 -4.90
N ASN A 3 23.58 -5.11 -5.95
CA ASN A 3 23.72 -3.93 -6.83
C ASN A 3 22.84 -3.99 -8.09
N ASP A 4 21.90 -4.93 -8.17
CA ASP A 4 21.00 -4.99 -9.31
C ASP A 4 20.00 -3.82 -9.27
N SER A 5 19.90 -3.06 -10.37
CA SER A 5 19.08 -1.84 -10.40
C SER A 5 17.58 -2.10 -10.26
N VAL A 6 17.11 -3.30 -10.63
CA VAL A 6 15.73 -3.71 -10.43
C VAL A 6 15.48 -4.03 -8.95
N PHE A 7 16.40 -4.77 -8.34
CA PHE A 7 16.33 -5.08 -6.90
C PHE A 7 16.36 -3.81 -6.04
N VAL A 8 17.29 -2.89 -6.30
CA VAL A 8 17.42 -1.62 -5.55
C VAL A 8 16.16 -0.75 -5.71
N PHE A 9 15.60 -0.69 -6.92
CA PHE A 9 14.34 0.03 -7.14
C PHE A 9 13.19 -0.53 -6.29
N TRP A 10 12.97 -1.85 -6.32
CA TRP A 10 11.90 -2.47 -5.54
C TRP A 10 12.14 -2.35 -4.04
N LEU A 11 13.41 -2.45 -3.60
CA LEU A 11 13.77 -2.24 -2.21
C LEU A 11 13.41 -0.84 -1.73
N GLU A 12 13.75 0.19 -2.51
CA GLU A 12 13.41 1.57 -2.19
C GLU A 12 11.89 1.78 -2.20
N PHE A 13 11.19 1.29 -3.22
CA PHE A 13 9.73 1.38 -3.28
C PHE A 13 9.06 0.75 -2.04
N PHE A 14 9.47 -0.46 -1.64
CA PHE A 14 8.90 -1.12 -0.48
C PHE A 14 9.29 -0.45 0.83
N HIS A 15 10.44 0.21 0.91
CA HIS A 15 10.82 1.01 2.07
C HIS A 15 9.82 2.17 2.32
N HIS A 16 9.23 2.75 1.27
CA HIS A 16 8.17 3.75 1.39
C HIS A 16 6.78 3.13 1.63
N ALA A 17 6.46 2.00 0.99
CA ALA A 17 5.11 1.42 1.04
C ALA A 17 4.82 0.56 2.29
N VAL A 18 5.78 -0.28 2.73
CA VAL A 18 5.58 -1.27 3.80
C VAL A 18 5.26 -0.65 5.17
N PRO A 19 5.86 0.47 5.61
CA PRO A 19 5.51 1.10 6.88
C PRO A 19 4.03 1.46 7.00
N HIS A 20 3.38 1.82 5.88
CA HIS A 20 1.95 2.10 5.86
C HIS A 20 1.10 0.85 6.02
N VAL A 21 1.55 -0.29 5.45
CA VAL A 21 0.89 -1.59 5.62
C VAL A 21 1.01 -2.09 7.06
N ASP A 22 2.20 -1.95 7.66
CA ASP A 22 2.42 -2.32 9.07
C ASP A 22 1.59 -1.45 10.01
N LEU A 23 1.48 -0.15 9.75
CA LEU A 23 0.63 0.75 10.52
C LEU A 23 -0.84 0.34 10.44
N LEU A 24 -1.33 0.02 9.23
CA LEU A 24 -2.69 -0.47 9.03
C LEU A 24 -2.94 -1.76 9.83
N PHE A 25 -2.01 -2.72 9.77
CA PHE A 25 -2.10 -3.97 10.53
C PHE A 25 -2.20 -3.71 12.03
N ASN A 26 -1.30 -2.89 12.57
CA ASN A 26 -1.28 -2.54 14.00
C ASN A 26 -2.56 -1.84 14.47
N GLN A 27 -3.18 -1.02 13.60
CA GLN A 27 -4.43 -0.34 13.89
C GLN A 27 -5.63 -1.31 13.87
N LEU A 28 -5.64 -2.28 12.96
CA LEU A 28 -6.72 -3.26 12.82
C LEU A 28 -6.65 -4.40 13.85
N GLN A 29 -5.46 -4.75 14.36
CA GLN A 29 -5.27 -5.83 15.33
C GLN A 29 -5.74 -5.49 16.75
N LYS A 30 -6.16 -4.24 17.02
CA LYS A 30 -6.63 -3.82 18.34
C LYS A 30 -7.86 -4.63 18.78
N ARG A 31 -7.93 -4.98 20.07
CA ARG A 31 -9.00 -5.83 20.66
C ARG A 31 -10.40 -5.20 20.61
N LYS A 32 -10.48 -3.88 20.54
CA LYS A 32 -11.72 -3.10 20.40
C LYS A 32 -11.46 -2.12 19.26
N THR A 33 -12.07 -2.36 18.11
CA THR A 33 -11.96 -1.46 16.97
C THR A 33 -13.38 -1.13 16.54
N GLU A 34 -13.79 0.11 16.76
CA GLU A 34 -15.12 0.53 16.36
C GLU A 34 -15.20 0.63 14.84
N PRO A 35 -16.31 0.22 14.20
CA PRO A 35 -16.44 0.25 12.75
C PRO A 35 -16.14 1.62 12.11
N ALA A 36 -16.45 2.72 12.82
CA ALA A 36 -16.16 4.08 12.38
C ALA A 36 -14.66 4.41 12.40
N GLU A 37 -13.93 3.98 13.44
CA GLU A 37 -12.47 4.10 13.51
C GLU A 37 -11.80 3.30 12.40
N VAL A 38 -12.32 2.10 12.13
CA VAL A 38 -11.82 1.24 11.06
C VAL A 38 -11.97 1.89 9.69
N LYS A 39 -13.11 2.53 9.38
CA LYS A 39 -13.32 3.26 8.12
C LYS A 39 -12.33 4.42 7.99
N THR A 40 -12.09 5.15 9.09
CA THR A 40 -11.14 6.27 9.13
C THR A 40 -9.70 5.80 8.91
N VAL A 41 -9.30 4.71 9.55
CA VAL A 41 -7.98 4.09 9.40
C VAL A 41 -7.72 3.67 7.96
N ILE A 42 -8.71 3.09 7.28
CA ILE A 42 -8.58 2.69 5.87
C ILE A 42 -8.46 3.89 4.96
N ALA A 43 -9.31 4.90 5.12
CA ALA A 43 -9.24 6.12 4.31
C ALA A 43 -7.86 6.81 4.45
N ASN A 44 -7.31 6.82 5.67
CA ASN A 44 -5.96 7.32 5.91
C ASN A 44 -4.89 6.45 5.23
N PHE A 45 -5.02 5.13 5.28
CA PHE A 45 -4.13 4.21 4.58
C PHE A 45 -4.15 4.40 3.06
N GLU A 46 -5.34 4.52 2.46
CA GLU A 46 -5.51 4.80 1.03
C GLU A 46 -4.78 6.08 0.64
N LYS A 47 -4.97 7.16 1.42
CA LYS A 47 -4.29 8.42 1.19
C LYS A 47 -2.77 8.28 1.25
N CYS A 48 -2.25 7.57 2.24
CA CYS A 48 -0.81 7.31 2.35
C CYS A 48 -0.26 6.54 1.13
N ILE A 49 -0.96 5.52 0.65
CA ILE A 49 -0.52 4.76 -0.54
C ILE A 49 -0.63 5.59 -1.81
N VAL A 50 -1.64 6.45 -1.95
CA VAL A 50 -1.73 7.42 -3.05
C VAL A 50 -0.59 8.44 -3.00
N ASP A 51 -0.20 8.89 -1.81
CA ASP A 51 0.96 9.78 -1.65
C ASP A 51 2.27 9.08 -2.07
N VAL A 52 2.44 7.78 -1.76
CA VAL A 52 3.56 6.97 -2.28
C VAL A 52 3.48 6.88 -3.81
N ARG A 53 2.29 6.62 -4.38
CA ARG A 53 2.05 6.57 -5.84
C ARG A 53 2.49 7.87 -6.53
N ASN A 54 2.19 9.02 -5.94
CA ASN A 54 2.55 10.33 -6.48
C ASN A 54 4.06 10.61 -6.38
N LYS A 55 4.77 9.97 -5.45
CA LYS A 55 6.22 10.10 -5.24
C LYS A 55 7.04 9.03 -5.97
N ILE A 56 6.43 8.18 -6.79
CA ILE A 56 7.13 7.13 -7.54
C ILE A 56 8.27 7.72 -8.38
N ASP A 57 8.07 8.88 -9.00
CA ASP A 57 9.11 9.51 -9.83
C ASP A 57 10.33 9.94 -8.99
N ASP A 58 10.12 10.36 -7.74
CA ASP A 58 11.21 10.69 -6.79
C ASP A 58 11.93 9.42 -6.31
N ILE A 59 11.18 8.37 -5.98
CA ILE A 59 11.70 7.03 -5.59
C ILE A 59 12.58 6.45 -6.70
N ILE A 60 12.18 6.59 -7.97
CA ILE A 60 12.98 6.16 -9.12
C ILE A 60 14.30 6.93 -9.18
N ASN A 61 14.31 8.22 -8.89
CA ASN A 61 15.51 9.04 -8.91
C ASN A 61 16.45 8.71 -7.75
N GLU A 62 15.90 8.46 -6.56
CA GLU A 62 16.64 8.01 -5.38
C GLU A 62 17.31 6.65 -5.61
N ALA A 63 16.56 5.66 -6.13
CA ALA A 63 17.10 4.35 -6.49
C ALA A 63 18.25 4.44 -7.52
N LYS A 64 18.15 5.34 -8.50
CA LYS A 64 19.22 5.59 -9.48
C LYS A 64 20.48 6.18 -8.83
N SER A 65 20.33 7.01 -7.80
CA SER A 65 21.46 7.59 -7.07
C SER A 65 22.22 6.54 -6.25
N ILE A 66 21.55 5.48 -5.81
CA ILE A 66 22.13 4.40 -5.00
C ILE A 66 22.94 3.43 -5.88
N CYS A 67 22.54 3.23 -7.14
CA CYS A 67 23.25 2.37 -8.09
C CYS A 67 24.53 3.04 -8.65
N THR A 68 25.70 2.72 -8.09
CA THR A 68 27.04 3.24 -8.47
C THR A 68 27.79 2.41 -9.53
N GLU A 69 27.10 1.62 -10.36
CA GLU A 69 27.79 0.83 -11.40
C GLU A 69 28.37 1.75 -12.50
N PRO A 70 29.68 1.68 -12.84
CA PRO A 70 30.18 2.27 -14.07
C PRO A 70 29.49 1.54 -15.23
N GLN A 71 28.92 2.30 -16.18
CA GLN A 71 28.25 1.74 -17.36
C GLN A 71 29.25 1.02 -18.28
N GLY A 72 29.73 -0.15 -17.86
CA GLY A 72 30.53 -1.06 -18.65
C GLY A 72 29.64 -1.78 -19.64
N ASN A 73 29.65 -1.32 -20.89
CA ASN A 73 29.30 -2.01 -22.14
C ASN A 73 28.62 -3.39 -21.97
N LYS A 74 27.33 -3.42 -21.62
CA LYS A 74 26.48 -4.60 -21.84
C LYS A 74 25.49 -4.28 -22.95
N ARG A 75 25.66 -5.01 -24.05
CA ARG A 75 24.82 -5.07 -25.26
C ARG A 75 23.39 -4.59 -24.99
N ARG A 76 22.95 -3.59 -25.78
CA ARG A 76 21.58 -3.04 -25.85
C ARG A 76 20.56 -4.17 -26.09
N ARG A 77 20.21 -4.91 -25.06
CA ARG A 77 18.91 -5.57 -24.98
C ARG A 77 17.94 -4.43 -24.68
N ARG A 78 17.09 -4.12 -25.67
CA ARG A 78 16.05 -3.06 -25.66
C ARG A 78 15.47 -2.88 -24.24
N ASN A 79 16.01 -1.91 -23.49
CA ASN A 79 15.60 -1.65 -22.11
C ASN A 79 14.45 -0.65 -22.15
N ASN A 80 13.23 -1.17 -22.21
CA ASN A 80 12.00 -0.46 -21.88
C ASN A 80 11.80 -0.36 -20.34
N SER A 81 12.76 -0.83 -19.54
CA SER A 81 12.59 -1.20 -18.13
C SER A 81 12.22 -0.07 -17.18
N SER A 82 12.68 1.16 -17.39
CA SER A 82 12.37 2.26 -16.45
C SER A 82 10.92 2.74 -16.54
N HIS A 83 10.33 2.74 -17.74
CA HIS A 83 8.92 3.09 -17.91
C HIS A 83 8.03 1.93 -17.44
N ASP A 84 8.49 0.70 -17.69
CA ASP A 84 7.83 -0.53 -17.25
C ASP A 84 7.74 -0.59 -15.71
N HIS A 85 8.85 -0.37 -15.00
CA HIS A 85 8.86 -0.39 -13.54
C HIS A 85 7.97 0.68 -12.90
N ARG A 86 7.86 1.85 -13.54
CA ARG A 86 6.95 2.90 -13.08
C ARG A 86 5.50 2.46 -13.19
N VAL A 87 5.11 1.90 -14.35
CA VAL A 87 3.74 1.39 -14.57
C VAL A 87 3.43 0.28 -13.58
N VAL A 88 4.36 -0.68 -13.40
CA VAL A 88 4.18 -1.77 -12.44
C VAL A 88 4.10 -1.25 -11.00
N ALA A 89 4.91 -0.28 -10.60
CA ALA A 89 4.83 0.30 -9.25
C ALA A 89 3.50 1.01 -8.99
N VAL A 90 2.96 1.71 -10.00
CA VAL A 90 1.61 2.30 -9.94
C VAL A 90 0.55 1.20 -9.77
N GLU A 91 0.63 0.14 -10.56
CA GLU A 91 -0.28 -1.02 -10.42
C GLU A 91 -0.16 -1.68 -9.06
N VAL A 92 1.04 -1.77 -8.49
CA VAL A 92 1.25 -2.32 -7.14
C VAL A 92 0.56 -1.44 -6.10
N CYS A 93 0.68 -0.11 -6.17
CA CYS A 93 -0.06 0.79 -5.28
C CYS A 93 -1.58 0.56 -5.39
N ASP A 94 -2.10 0.46 -6.61
CA ASP A 94 -3.54 0.26 -6.85
C ASP A 94 -4.01 -1.12 -6.35
N ASN A 95 -3.19 -2.16 -6.55
CA ASN A 95 -3.46 -3.50 -6.04
C ASN A 95 -3.45 -3.55 -4.51
N ILE A 96 -2.56 -2.81 -3.85
CA ILE A 96 -2.52 -2.71 -2.38
C ILE A 96 -3.80 -2.05 -1.85
N VAL A 97 -4.24 -0.95 -2.46
CA VAL A 97 -5.48 -0.26 -2.09
C VAL A 97 -6.70 -1.15 -2.31
N ASN A 98 -6.82 -1.76 -3.49
CA ASN A 98 -7.92 -2.66 -3.81
C ASN A 98 -7.96 -3.86 -2.86
N SER A 99 -6.82 -4.47 -2.58
CA SER A 99 -6.72 -5.59 -1.63
C SER A 99 -7.12 -5.18 -0.21
N ALA A 100 -6.78 -3.96 0.22
CA ALA A 100 -7.21 -3.44 1.51
C ALA A 100 -8.73 -3.23 1.54
N ASN A 101 -9.31 -2.68 0.48
CA ASN A 101 -10.75 -2.48 0.36
C ASN A 101 -11.54 -3.79 0.33
N ASP A 102 -11.13 -4.76 -0.48
CA ASP A 102 -11.80 -6.07 -0.58
C ASP A 102 -11.82 -6.78 0.78
N ARG A 103 -10.69 -6.80 1.48
CA ARG A 103 -10.58 -7.39 2.83
C ARG A 103 -11.42 -6.67 3.87
N CYS A 104 -11.77 -5.42 3.60
CA CYS A 104 -12.52 -4.56 4.50
C CYS A 104 -13.98 -4.37 4.09
N GLN A 105 -14.41 -4.92 2.95
CA GLN A 105 -15.77 -4.84 2.42
C GLN A 105 -16.81 -5.46 3.36
N PHE A 106 -16.41 -6.43 4.19
CA PHE A 106 -17.29 -7.09 5.17
C PHE A 106 -17.82 -6.15 6.26
N LYS A 107 -17.35 -4.90 6.33
CA LYS A 107 -17.70 -3.96 7.41
C LYS A 107 -19.11 -3.41 7.31
N ASP A 108 -19.72 -3.34 6.13
CA ASP A 108 -21.10 -2.89 6.02
C ASP A 108 -22.06 -3.89 6.67
N HIS A 109 -21.80 -5.20 6.56
CA HIS A 109 -22.54 -6.22 7.31
C HIS A 109 -22.28 -6.16 8.81
N LEU A 110 -21.06 -5.81 9.24
CA LEU A 110 -20.71 -5.67 10.65
C LEU A 110 -21.37 -4.44 11.30
N VAL A 111 -21.46 -3.32 10.57
CA VAL A 111 -22.20 -2.12 10.98
C VAL A 111 -23.69 -2.43 11.12
N VAL A 112 -24.27 -3.08 10.13
CA VAL A 112 -25.68 -3.52 10.16
C VAL A 112 -25.92 -4.46 11.35
N ALA A 113 -25.06 -5.46 11.57
CA ALA A 113 -25.17 -6.36 12.73
C ALA A 113 -25.02 -5.63 14.08
N SER A 114 -24.15 -4.63 14.17
CA SER A 114 -23.99 -3.80 15.37
C SER A 114 -25.23 -2.94 15.66
N LEU A 115 -25.85 -2.36 14.62
CA LEU A 115 -27.09 -1.61 14.73
C LEU A 115 -28.25 -2.51 15.16
N PHE A 116 -28.36 -3.72 14.58
CA PHE A 116 -29.34 -4.70 15.03
C PHE A 116 -29.12 -5.12 16.48
N SER A 117 -27.87 -5.31 16.90
CA SER A 117 -27.54 -5.66 18.29
C SER A 117 -27.96 -4.56 19.28
N GLN A 118 -27.83 -3.27 18.90
CA GLN A 118 -28.29 -2.14 19.71
C GLN A 118 -29.82 -2.05 19.76
N ASN A 119 -30.51 -2.19 18.61
CA ASN A 119 -31.97 -2.13 18.54
C ASN A 119 -32.67 -3.30 19.24
N THR A 120 -32.02 -4.45 19.38
CA THR A 120 -32.60 -5.60 20.09
C THR A 120 -32.62 -5.37 21.61
N LEU A 121 -31.67 -4.59 22.13
CA LEU A 121 -31.58 -4.25 23.55
C LEU A 121 -32.57 -3.15 23.96
N GLU A 122 -33.00 -2.28 23.04
CA GLU A 122 -34.00 -1.24 23.34
C GLU A 122 -35.45 -1.76 23.30
N ASN A 123 -35.72 -2.89 22.65
CA ASN A 123 -37.06 -3.47 22.52
C ASN A 123 -37.40 -4.53 23.61
N THR A 124 -36.61 -4.62 24.69
CA THR A 124 -36.83 -5.56 25.79
C THR A 124 -37.09 -4.92 27.16
N VAL A 125 -37.47 -3.63 27.21
CA VAL A 125 -37.93 -2.95 28.45
C VAL A 125 -39.40 -2.57 28.33
#